data_AF-A0A4Q3V440-F1
#
_entry.id   AF-A0A4Q3V440-F1
#
_cell.length_a   1.000
_cell.length_b   1.000
_cell.length_c   1.000
_cell.angle_alpha   90.00
_cell.angle_beta   90.00
_cell.angle_gamma   90.00
#
_symmetry.space_group_name_H-M   'P 1'
#
loop_
_entity.id
_entity.type
_entity.pdbx_description
1 polymer ?
#
loop_
_entity_poly.entity_id
_entity_poly.type
_entity_poly.pdbx_seq_one_letter_code
_entity_poly.pdbx_strand_id
1 'polypeptide(L)'
;MTPRDRLIAASAHISGIFFPIFGPAAVFAISRRSNPFAAYHAVHAILGEIVLKALLLVLGIASLGYTIYTFYGHYQTDFRNWSWHFFIGKMALTWLAITILGVINTLGALRTAHRAFRGDMLRAGRVDRLARSLSGFNDGTLQPL
;
A
#
# COMPACT_ATOMS: atom_id res chain seq x y z
N MET A 1 -3.14 7.71 -26.08
CA MET A 1 -3.71 7.15 -24.83
C MET A 1 -5.12 7.69 -24.63
N THR A 2 -6.14 6.82 -24.51
CA THR A 2 -7.55 7.22 -24.50
C THR A 2 -8.06 7.60 -23.10
N PRO A 3 -9.18 8.35 -22.97
CA PRO A 3 -9.81 8.61 -21.67
C PRO A 3 -10.18 7.32 -20.91
N ARG A 4 -10.59 6.28 -21.64
CA ARG A 4 -10.87 4.95 -21.09
C ARG A 4 -9.63 4.35 -20.44
N ASP A 5 -8.46 4.50 -21.07
CA ASP A 5 -7.21 3.94 -20.53
C ASP A 5 -6.82 4.58 -19.20
N ARG A 6 -7.02 5.89 -19.10
CA ARG A 6 -6.78 6.68 -17.89
C ARG A 6 -7.73 6.31 -16.76
N LEU A 7 -9.01 6.05 -17.09
CA LEU A 7 -10.02 5.62 -16.12
C LEU A 7 -9.72 4.21 -15.57
N ILE A 8 -9.30 3.28 -16.42
CA ILE A 8 -8.88 1.93 -15.99
C ILE A 8 -7.61 2.03 -15.13
N ALA A 9 -6.65 2.88 -15.49
CA ALA A 9 -5.47 3.10 -14.67
C ALA A 9 -5.81 3.71 -13.29
N ALA A 10 -6.74 4.66 -13.22
CA ALA A 10 -7.21 5.24 -11.97
C ALA A 10 -7.98 4.23 -11.11
N SER A 11 -8.76 3.33 -11.72
CA SER A 11 -9.52 2.32 -10.99
C SER A 11 -8.63 1.31 -10.28
N ALA A 12 -7.39 1.08 -10.74
CA ALA A 12 -6.42 0.27 -10.01
C ALA A 12 -6.16 0.83 -8.61
N HIS A 13 -5.95 2.14 -8.48
CA HIS A 13 -5.67 2.79 -7.20
C HIS A 13 -6.92 2.88 -6.32
N ILE A 14 -8.08 3.19 -6.92
CA ILE A 14 -9.36 3.28 -6.17
C ILE A 14 -9.78 1.91 -5.63
N SER A 15 -9.71 0.87 -6.47
CA SER A 15 -10.03 -0.50 -6.02
C SER A 15 -9.06 -0.99 -4.94
N GLY A 16 -7.80 -0.52 -4.96
CA GLY A 16 -6.82 -0.76 -3.90
C GLY A 16 -7.18 -0.17 -2.54
N ILE A 17 -8.10 0.80 -2.46
CA ILE A 17 -8.57 1.31 -1.16
C ILE A 17 -9.42 0.25 -0.44
N PHE A 18 -10.28 -0.45 -1.18
CA PHE A 18 -11.20 -1.45 -0.64
C PHE A 18 -10.61 -2.86 -0.64
N PHE A 19 -9.83 -3.17 -1.67
CA PHE A 19 -9.22 -4.48 -1.92
C PHE A 19 -7.73 -4.29 -2.27
N PRO A 20 -6.85 -4.09 -1.27
CA PRO A 20 -5.52 -3.54 -1.51
C PRO A 20 -4.62 -4.31 -2.47
N ILE A 21 -4.78 -5.63 -2.53
CA ILE A 21 -4.05 -6.48 -3.48
C ILE A 21 -4.97 -6.93 -4.61
N PHE A 22 -6.17 -7.42 -4.28
CA PHE A 22 -7.05 -8.05 -5.26
C PHE A 22 -7.66 -7.07 -6.26
N GLY A 23 -7.96 -5.82 -5.85
CA GLY A 23 -8.47 -4.78 -6.74
C GLY A 23 -7.48 -4.44 -7.85
N PRO A 24 -6.27 -3.97 -7.52
CA PRO A 24 -5.20 -3.75 -8.50
C PRO A 24 -4.85 -5.00 -9.31
N ALA A 25 -4.82 -6.19 -8.69
CA ALA A 25 -4.53 -7.44 -9.41
C ALA A 25 -5.59 -7.76 -10.47
N ALA A 26 -6.88 -7.53 -10.18
CA ALA A 26 -7.95 -7.67 -11.16
C ALA A 26 -7.77 -6.69 -12.32
N VAL A 27 -7.45 -5.41 -12.03
CA VAL A 27 -7.17 -4.41 -13.07
C VAL A 27 -5.96 -4.79 -13.92
N PHE A 28 -4.88 -5.31 -13.31
CA PHE A 28 -3.73 -5.83 -14.05
C PHE A 28 -4.12 -6.99 -14.96
N ALA A 29 -4.87 -7.97 -14.44
CA ALA A 29 -5.26 -9.16 -15.20
C ALA A 29 -6.05 -8.82 -16.47
N ILE A 30 -6.96 -7.83 -16.41
CA ILE A 30 -7.77 -7.40 -17.55
C ILE A 30 -7.03 -6.46 -18.51
N SER A 31 -6.03 -5.70 -18.03
CA SER A 31 -5.36 -4.66 -18.83
C SER A 31 -3.99 -5.05 -19.39
N ARG A 32 -3.32 -6.07 -18.83
CA ARG A 32 -1.93 -6.45 -19.16
C ARG A 32 -1.62 -6.67 -20.65
N ARG A 33 -2.61 -7.00 -21.48
CA ARG A 33 -2.43 -7.25 -22.92
C ARG A 33 -2.89 -6.09 -23.81
N SER A 34 -3.88 -5.33 -23.35
CA SER A 34 -4.58 -4.33 -24.16
C SER A 34 -4.22 -2.89 -23.81
N ASN A 35 -3.76 -2.65 -22.58
CA ASN A 35 -3.47 -1.32 -22.07
C ASN A 35 -2.26 -1.36 -21.12
N PRO A 36 -1.03 -1.16 -21.66
CA PRO A 36 0.20 -1.15 -20.88
C PRO A 36 0.21 -0.08 -19.78
N PHE A 37 -0.47 1.06 -19.98
CA PHE A 37 -0.53 2.14 -19.00
C PHE A 37 -1.34 1.76 -17.76
N ALA A 38 -2.53 1.19 -17.97
CA ALA A 38 -3.32 0.67 -16.85
C ALA A 38 -2.62 -0.49 -16.15
N ALA A 39 -1.95 -1.37 -16.91
CA ALA A 39 -1.15 -2.45 -16.34
C ALA A 39 -0.01 -1.92 -15.46
N TYR A 40 0.70 -0.88 -15.91
CA TYR A 40 1.73 -0.20 -15.13
C TYR A 40 1.18 0.38 -13.81
N HIS A 41 0.07 1.12 -13.87
CA HIS A 41 -0.56 1.69 -12.68
C HIS A 41 -1.06 0.61 -11.71
N ALA A 42 -1.55 -0.52 -12.23
CA ALA A 42 -1.96 -1.65 -11.44
C ALA A 42 -0.79 -2.33 -10.73
N VAL A 43 0.31 -2.63 -11.42
CA VAL A 43 1.51 -3.19 -10.78
C VAL A 43 2.09 -2.23 -9.76
N HIS A 44 2.14 -0.93 -10.06
CA HIS A 44 2.64 0.05 -9.11
C HIS A 44 1.78 0.12 -7.84
N ALA A 45 0.45 0.01 -7.96
CA ALA A 45 -0.45 -0.08 -6.80
C ALA A 45 -0.16 -1.34 -5.96
N ILE A 46 0.00 -2.51 -6.60
CA ILE A 46 0.34 -3.77 -5.93
C ILE A 46 1.66 -3.65 -5.17
N LEU A 47 2.71 -3.14 -5.82
CA LEU A 47 4.03 -2.99 -5.21
C LEU A 47 4.01 -2.01 -4.04
N GLY A 48 3.29 -0.89 -4.18
CA GLY A 48 3.09 0.07 -3.10
C GLY A 48 2.45 -0.59 -1.87
N GLU A 49 1.43 -1.41 -2.09
CA GLU A 49 0.74 -2.12 -1.02
C GLU A 49 1.60 -3.20 -0.35
N ILE A 50 2.39 -3.95 -1.13
CA ILE A 50 3.34 -4.94 -0.59
C ILE A 50 4.36 -4.25 0.32
N VAL A 51 4.90 -3.10 -0.10
CA VAL A 51 5.87 -2.33 0.70
C VAL A 51 5.24 -1.84 2.00
N LEU A 52 4.01 -1.30 1.95
CA LEU A 52 3.28 -0.88 3.14
C LEU A 52 3.04 -2.04 4.11
N LYS A 53 2.55 -3.18 3.60
CA LYS A 53 2.32 -4.38 4.43
C LYS A 53 3.60 -4.93 5.04
N ALA A 54 4.72 -4.92 4.30
CA ALA A 54 6.02 -5.31 4.84
C ALA A 54 6.45 -4.40 5.99
N LEU A 55 6.27 -3.08 5.86
CA LEU A 55 6.56 -2.13 6.93
C LEU A 55 5.66 -2.37 8.16
N LEU A 56 4.36 -2.54 7.95
CA LEU A 56 3.40 -2.84 9.02
C LEU A 56 3.70 -4.17 9.72
N LEU A 57 4.15 -5.18 8.96
CA LEU A 57 4.55 -6.47 9.52
C LEU A 57 5.76 -6.32 10.45
N VAL A 58 6.80 -5.58 10.03
CA VAL A 58 7.98 -5.31 10.87
C VAL A 58 7.59 -4.57 12.15
N LEU A 59 6.75 -3.54 12.03
CA LEU A 59 6.23 -2.80 13.20
C LEU A 59 5.39 -3.70 14.11
N GLY A 60 4.57 -4.58 13.54
CA GLY A 60 3.75 -5.55 14.27
C GLY A 60 4.60 -6.56 15.04
N ILE A 61 5.62 -7.14 14.41
CA ILE A 61 6.56 -8.08 15.04
C ILE A 61 7.30 -7.39 16.20
N ALA A 62 7.81 -6.17 15.99
CA ALA A 62 8.50 -5.41 17.03
C ALA A 62 7.56 -5.09 18.21
N SER A 63 6.33 -4.65 17.92
CA SER A 63 5.32 -4.33 18.94
C SER A 63 4.91 -5.56 19.75
N LEU A 64 4.70 -6.70 19.08
CA LEU A 64 4.36 -7.98 19.71
C LEU A 64 5.51 -8.51 20.56
N GLY A 65 6.75 -8.48 20.03
CA GLY A 65 7.95 -8.86 20.77
C GLY A 65 8.10 -8.04 22.05
N TYR A 66 7.88 -6.73 21.98
CA TYR A 66 7.87 -5.87 23.16
C TYR A 66 6.74 -6.23 24.13
N THR A 67 5.53 -6.55 23.64
CA THR A 67 4.43 -7.03 24.50
C THR A 67 4.83 -8.30 25.25
N ILE A 68 5.39 -9.29 24.55
CA ILE A 68 5.79 -10.57 25.14
C ILE A 68 6.88 -10.36 26.20
N TYR A 69 7.89 -9.55 25.88
CA TYR A 69 8.97 -9.22 26.81
C TYR A 69 8.44 -8.56 28.09
N THR A 70 7.60 -7.52 27.97
CA THR A 70 7.01 -6.84 29.11
C THR A 70 6.11 -7.78 29.93
N PHE A 71 5.29 -8.59 29.27
CA PHE A 71 4.42 -9.54 29.95
C PHE A 71 5.22 -10.61 30.71
N TYR A 72 6.29 -11.14 30.12
CA TYR A 72 7.18 -12.09 30.77
C TYR A 72 7.85 -11.49 32.02
N GLY A 73 8.29 -10.23 31.96
CA GLY A 73 8.82 -9.53 33.14
C GLY A 73 7.79 -9.36 34.26
N HIS A 74 6.52 -9.09 33.91
CA HIS A 74 5.44 -9.05 34.90
C HIS A 74 5.11 -10.43 35.47
N TYR A 75 5.14 -11.48 34.65
CA TYR A 75 4.95 -12.85 35.12
C TYR A 75 6.00 -13.25 36.16
N GLN A 76 7.28 -12.89 35.95
CA GLN A 76 8.36 -13.15 36.91
C GLN A 76 8.23 -12.38 38.24
N THR A 77 7.38 -11.34 38.28
CA THR A 77 7.18 -10.49 39.46
C THR A 77 5.78 -10.66 40.06
N ASP A 78 5.12 -11.79 39.79
CA ASP A 78 3.74 -12.09 40.20
C ASP A 78 2.76 -10.96 39.86
N PHE A 79 2.99 -10.28 38.73
CA PHE A 79 2.20 -9.15 38.26
C PHE A 79 2.09 -7.97 39.23
N ARG A 80 2.95 -7.87 40.26
CA ARG A 80 2.89 -6.78 41.25
C ARG A 80 2.98 -5.39 40.63
N ASN A 81 3.70 -5.26 39.52
CA ASN A 81 3.90 -4.00 38.80
C ASN A 81 3.00 -3.86 37.55
N TRP A 82 2.00 -4.72 37.38
CA TRP A 82 1.11 -4.65 36.21
C TRP A 82 0.16 -3.46 36.30
N SER A 83 0.10 -2.66 35.24
CA SER A 83 -0.83 -1.53 35.12
C SER A 83 -1.70 -1.66 33.88
N TRP A 84 -3.00 -1.84 34.09
CA TRP A 84 -4.00 -1.86 33.00
C TRP A 84 -4.01 -0.56 32.19
N HIS A 85 -3.72 0.57 32.83
CA HIS A 85 -3.63 1.87 32.15
C HIS A 85 -2.50 1.90 31.12
N PHE A 86 -1.35 1.33 31.45
CA PHE A 86 -0.22 1.24 30.52
C PHE A 86 -0.57 0.35 29.31
N PHE A 87 -1.19 -0.80 29.56
CA PHE A 87 -1.63 -1.71 28.50
C PHE A 87 -2.65 -1.05 27.55
N ILE A 88 -3.69 -0.41 28.10
CA ILE A 88 -4.70 0.31 27.33
C ILE A 88 -4.07 1.47 26.56
N GLY A 89 -3.18 2.24 27.19
CA GLY A 89 -2.46 3.35 26.55
C GLY A 89 -1.61 2.89 25.36
N LYS A 90 -0.86 1.78 25.51
CA LYS A 90 -0.11 1.17 24.41
C LYS A 90 -1.05 0.73 23.27
N MET A 91 -2.19 0.12 23.61
CA MET A 91 -3.15 -0.34 22.62
C MET A 91 -3.76 0.83 21.84
N ALA A 92 -4.20 1.87 22.54
CA ALA A 92 -4.70 3.10 21.93
C ALA A 92 -3.66 3.73 21.00
N LEU A 93 -2.40 3.83 21.43
CA LEU A 93 -1.31 4.37 20.61
C LEU A 93 -1.06 3.52 19.35
N THR A 94 -1.10 2.19 19.48
CA THR A 94 -0.91 1.26 18.36
C THR A 94 -2.02 1.43 17.32
N TRP A 95 -3.28 1.45 17.76
CA TRP A 95 -4.43 1.66 16.87
C TRP A 95 -4.43 3.06 16.23
N LEU A 96 -4.03 4.09 16.97
CA LEU A 96 -3.87 5.44 16.45
C LEU A 96 -2.80 5.49 15.34
N ALA A 97 -1.64 4.85 15.56
CA ALA A 97 -0.58 4.78 14.56
C ALA A 97 -1.03 4.05 13.29
N ILE A 98 -1.70 2.90 13.44
CA ILE A 98 -2.27 2.14 12.31
C ILE A 98 -3.28 3.00 11.55
N THR A 99 -4.16 3.71 12.26
CA THR A 99 -5.18 4.57 11.65
C THR A 99 -4.54 5.70 10.85
N ILE A 100 -3.53 6.39 11.41
CA ILE A 100 -2.80 7.46 10.73
C ILE A 100 -2.13 6.93 9.46
N LEU A 101 -1.46 5.77 9.53
CA LEU A 101 -0.83 5.15 8.36
C LEU A 101 -1.87 4.76 7.30
N GLY A 102 -3.02 4.24 7.70
CA GLY A 102 -4.14 3.92 6.81
C GLY A 102 -4.70 5.15 6.09
N VAL A 103 -4.87 6.26 6.79
CA VAL A 103 -5.29 7.54 6.21
C VAL A 103 -4.25 8.04 5.21
N ILE A 104 -2.97 8.04 5.57
CA ILE A 104 -1.87 8.45 4.66
C ILE A 104 -1.87 7.59 3.40
N ASN A 105 -2.01 6.26 3.54
CA ASN A 105 -2.08 5.35 2.39
C ASN A 105 -3.27 5.68 1.47
N THR A 106 -4.45 5.90 2.08
CA THR A 106 -5.68 6.23 1.34
C THR A 106 -5.54 7.54 0.57
N LEU A 107 -5.01 8.60 1.21
CA LEU A 107 -4.75 9.87 0.55
C LEU A 107 -3.70 9.73 -0.56
N GLY A 108 -2.68 8.89 -0.37
CA GLY A 108 -1.69 8.53 -1.38
C GLY A 108 -2.33 7.84 -2.60
N ALA A 109 -3.22 6.87 -2.37
CA ALA A 109 -3.98 6.17 -3.41
C ALA A 109 -4.89 7.13 -4.20
N LEU A 110 -5.56 8.07 -3.53
CA LEU A 110 -6.39 9.08 -4.20
C LEU A 110 -5.54 10.03 -5.08
N ARG A 111 -4.40 10.49 -4.57
CA ARG A 111 -3.48 11.35 -5.34
C ARG A 111 -2.92 10.64 -6.57
N THR A 112 -2.58 9.36 -6.45
CA THR A 112 -2.08 8.54 -7.57
C THR A 112 -3.17 8.19 -8.57
N ALA A 113 -4.41 7.95 -8.12
CA ALA A 113 -5.58 7.81 -8.99
C ALA A 113 -5.82 9.08 -9.82
N HIS A 114 -5.76 10.25 -9.19
CA HIS A 114 -5.92 11.54 -9.88
C HIS A 114 -4.83 11.78 -10.93
N ARG A 115 -3.57 11.42 -10.64
CA ARG A 115 -2.46 11.47 -11.61
C ARG A 115 -2.69 10.51 -12.78
N ALA A 116 -3.13 9.29 -12.50
CA ALA A 116 -3.47 8.31 -13.54
C ALA A 116 -4.59 8.83 -14.46
N PHE A 117 -5.60 9.49 -13.89
CA PHE A 117 -6.69 10.09 -14.64
C PHE A 117 -6.23 11.23 -15.57
N ARG A 118 -5.21 11.99 -15.15
CA ARG A 118 -4.54 12.99 -16.00
C ARG A 118 -3.64 12.38 -17.08
N GLY A 119 -3.33 11.08 -17.00
CA GLY A 119 -2.36 10.41 -17.88
C GLY A 119 -0.91 10.57 -17.43
N ASP A 120 -0.69 10.99 -16.19
CA ASP A 120 0.65 11.25 -15.65
C ASP A 120 1.30 9.96 -15.14
N MET A 121 2.58 9.79 -15.46
CA MET A 121 3.42 8.75 -14.84
C MET A 121 3.66 9.03 -13.36
N LEU A 122 3.94 7.97 -12.60
CA LEU A 122 4.31 8.05 -11.18
C LEU A 122 5.78 8.41 -11.00
N ARG A 123 6.18 8.71 -9.75
CA ARG A 123 7.55 9.19 -9.47
C ARG A 123 8.60 8.13 -9.80
N ALA A 124 9.67 8.56 -10.47
CA ALA A 124 10.81 7.69 -10.77
C ALA A 124 11.44 7.12 -9.49
N GLY A 125 11.79 5.84 -9.52
CA GLY A 125 12.33 5.13 -8.36
C GLY A 125 12.53 3.64 -8.60
N ARG A 126 12.84 2.89 -7.53
CA ARG A 126 12.96 1.42 -7.62
C ARG A 126 11.62 0.75 -7.91
N VAL A 127 10.53 1.23 -7.29
CA VAL A 127 9.17 0.72 -7.49
C VAL A 127 8.68 0.98 -8.92
N ASP A 128 8.91 2.18 -9.45
CA ASP A 128 8.60 2.53 -10.84
C ASP A 128 9.35 1.64 -11.85
N ARG A 129 10.66 1.44 -11.66
CA ARG A 129 11.45 0.53 -12.52
C ARG A 129 10.92 -0.91 -12.52
N LEU A 130 10.57 -1.43 -11.36
CA LEU A 130 9.98 -2.76 -11.23
C LEU A 130 8.58 -2.81 -11.88
N ALA A 131 7.76 -1.79 -11.65
CA ALA A 131 6.43 -1.72 -12.25
C ALA A 131 6.48 -1.72 -13.77
N ARG A 132 7.36 -0.90 -14.38
CA ARG A 132 7.57 -0.87 -15.83
C ARG A 132 8.01 -2.21 -16.40
N SER A 133 8.98 -2.85 -15.75
CA SER A 133 9.50 -4.17 -16.15
C SER A 133 8.39 -5.23 -16.13
N LEU A 134 7.64 -5.31 -15.03
CA LEU A 134 6.58 -6.31 -14.84
C LEU A 134 5.34 -6.06 -15.69
N SER A 135 5.04 -4.80 -16.03
CA SER A 135 3.91 -4.44 -16.88
C SER A 135 4.23 -4.45 -18.38
N GLY A 136 5.49 -4.68 -18.76
CA GLY A 136 5.94 -4.54 -20.15
C GLY A 136 5.83 -3.11 -20.69
N PHE A 137 5.86 -2.12 -19.81
CA PHE A 137 5.70 -0.72 -20.18
C PHE A 137 7.06 -0.13 -20.59
N ASN A 138 7.22 0.12 -21.90
CA ASN A 138 8.42 0.75 -22.47
C ASN A 138 8.10 2.19 -22.89
N ASP A 139 9.09 3.10 -22.87
CA ASP A 139 8.90 4.52 -23.21
C ASP A 139 8.34 4.75 -24.62
N GLY A 140 8.51 3.80 -25.54
CA GLY A 140 7.88 3.81 -26.88
C GLY A 140 6.35 3.60 -26.89
N THR A 141 5.74 3.21 -25.77
CA THR A 141 4.27 3.08 -25.64
C THR A 141 3.57 4.42 -25.36
N LEU A 142 4.35 5.46 -25.07
CA LEU A 142 3.90 6.85 -25.01
C LEU A 142 3.97 7.50 -26.39
N GLN A 143 3.30 6.95 -27.40
CA GLN A 143 3.04 7.76 -28.58
C GLN A 143 1.92 8.74 -28.23
N PRO A 144 2.18 10.07 -28.28
CA PRO A 144 1.11 11.05 -28.21
C PRO A 144 0.23 10.85 -29.44
N LEU A 145 -1.08 10.77 -29.20
CA LEU A 145 -2.06 11.13 -30.22
C LEU A 145 -2.24 12.64 -30.12
#